data_AF-A0A954V2H7-F1
#
_entry.id   AF-A0A954V2H7-F1
#
_cell.length_a   1.000
_cell.length_b   1.000
_cell.length_c   1.000
_cell.angle_alpha   90.00
_cell.angle_beta   90.00
_cell.angle_gamma   90.00
#
_symmetry.space_group_name_H-M   'P 1'
#
loop_
_entity.id
_entity.type
_entity.pdbx_description
1 polymer ?
#
loop_
_entity_poly.entity_id
_entity_poly.type
_entity_poly.pdbx_seq_one_letter_code
_entity_poly.pdbx_strand_id
1 'polypeptide(L)'
;MGICKLNRSLPLLVVALLCGTAIVRAADDHAATQEASEAEIAQLIEQLGSPQFATRERAQSKIQSLGLAVFDALVQAQQHRDIEIARRAR
;
A
#
# COMPACT_ATOMS: atom_id res chain seq x y z
N MET A 1 -56.58 -28.76 -11.00
CA MET A 1 -56.35 -29.45 -9.70
C MET A 1 -54.85 -29.49 -9.46
N GLY A 2 -54.26 -29.03 -8.36
CA GLY A 2 -54.78 -28.55 -7.10
C GLY A 2 -53.60 -28.44 -6.14
N ILE A 3 -53.28 -27.20 -5.78
CA ILE A 3 -52.69 -26.70 -4.53
C ILE A 3 -51.35 -27.26 -3.99
N CYS A 4 -50.39 -26.34 -3.94
CA CYS A 4 -49.22 -26.29 -3.07
C CYS A 4 -49.57 -26.13 -1.57
N LYS A 5 -48.53 -26.35 -0.73
CA LYS A 5 -48.27 -25.86 0.65
C LYS A 5 -48.74 -26.72 1.84
N LEU A 6 -47.78 -27.10 2.70
CA LEU A 6 -47.64 -26.56 4.06
C LEU A 6 -46.31 -27.07 4.68
N ASN A 7 -45.24 -26.27 4.73
CA ASN A 7 -44.96 -25.25 5.75
C ASN A 7 -44.48 -25.85 7.09
N ARG A 8 -43.15 -25.81 7.32
CA ARG A 8 -42.62 -25.54 8.66
C ARG A 8 -41.69 -24.34 8.56
N SER A 9 -42.16 -23.28 9.19
CA SER A 9 -41.74 -21.91 9.07
C SER A 9 -40.40 -21.67 9.77
N LEU A 10 -39.53 -20.96 9.04
CA LEU A 10 -38.57 -19.95 9.52
C LEU A 10 -39.19 -19.06 10.65
N PRO A 11 -38.43 -18.27 11.46
CA PRO A 11 -37.28 -17.47 11.00
C PRO A 11 -36.17 -17.09 12.03
N LEU A 12 -35.18 -16.37 11.49
CA LEU A 12 -34.49 -15.19 12.07
C LEU A 12 -33.11 -15.37 12.76
N LEU A 13 -32.11 -14.75 12.09
CA LEU A 13 -31.12 -13.82 12.65
C LEU A 13 -29.78 -14.35 13.21
N VAL A 14 -28.81 -14.60 12.32
CA VAL A 14 -27.36 -14.32 12.53
C VAL A 14 -26.78 -14.01 11.12
N VAL A 15 -26.77 -12.76 10.64
CA VAL A 15 -25.73 -11.70 10.80
C VAL A 15 -24.44 -11.98 10.00
N ALA A 16 -23.97 -10.91 9.34
CA ALA A 16 -22.70 -10.69 8.61
C ALA A 16 -22.72 -11.07 7.11
N LEU A 17 -23.15 -10.23 6.16
CA LEU A 17 -22.75 -8.85 5.83
C LEU A 17 -21.31 -8.74 5.25
N LEU A 18 -21.25 -8.50 3.94
CA LEU A 18 -20.24 -7.78 3.13
C LEU A 18 -18.73 -7.93 3.44
N CYS A 19 -18.01 -8.52 2.48
CA CYS A 19 -16.65 -8.11 2.06
C CYS A 19 -16.44 -8.72 0.66
N GLY A 20 -16.73 -8.02 -0.43
CA GLY A 20 -15.93 -6.89 -0.91
C GLY A 20 -15.17 -7.38 -2.14
N THR A 21 -15.68 -7.05 -3.32
CA THR A 21 -15.12 -7.31 -4.65
C THR A 21 -13.62 -7.03 -4.71
N ALA A 22 -12.81 -8.03 -5.06
CA ALA A 22 -11.40 -7.81 -5.40
C ALA A 22 -11.31 -6.98 -6.68
N ILE A 23 -10.74 -5.79 -6.54
CA ILE A 23 -10.67 -4.71 -7.52
C ILE A 23 -9.65 -5.09 -8.61
N VAL A 24 -10.05 -4.93 -9.87
CA VAL A 24 -9.17 -5.01 -11.05
C VAL A 24 -8.08 -3.92 -10.94
N ARG A 25 -6.79 -4.30 -10.90
CA ARG A 25 -5.70 -3.32 -11.07
C ARG A 25 -5.63 -2.97 -12.55
N ALA A 26 -6.10 -1.77 -12.91
CA ALA A 26 -5.72 -1.14 -14.16
C ALA A 26 -4.22 -0.82 -14.08
N ALA A 27 -3.44 -1.35 -15.01
CA ALA A 27 -2.08 -0.89 -15.24
C ALA A 27 -2.20 0.44 -15.99
N ASP A 28 -2.06 1.55 -15.26
CA ASP A 28 -1.89 2.87 -15.87
C ASP A 28 -0.48 2.95 -16.47
N ASP A 29 -0.40 2.81 -17.79
CA ASP A 29 0.74 3.19 -18.64
C ASP A 29 0.86 4.73 -18.59
N HIS A 30 1.58 5.26 -17.60
CA HIS A 30 1.71 6.71 -17.43
C HIS A 30 2.81 7.29 -18.34
N ALA A 31 2.35 8.16 -19.23
CA ALA A 31 3.13 8.85 -20.24
C ALA A 31 4.23 9.76 -19.66
N ALA A 32 5.47 9.52 -20.09
CA ALA A 32 6.60 10.42 -20.35
C ALA A 32 6.66 11.82 -19.68
N THR A 33 6.33 11.92 -18.41
CA THR A 33 7.01 12.81 -17.45
C THR A 33 7.77 11.89 -16.52
N GLN A 34 9.06 12.13 -16.31
CA GLN A 34 9.96 11.23 -15.59
C GLN A 34 9.73 11.30 -14.07
N GLU A 35 8.49 11.04 -13.66
CA GLU A 35 8.07 10.80 -12.28
C GLU A 35 8.75 9.51 -11.82
N ALA A 36 9.33 9.52 -10.61
CA ALA A 36 9.92 8.30 -10.06
C ALA A 36 8.81 7.26 -9.87
N SER A 37 9.05 6.05 -10.39
CA SER A 37 8.09 4.95 -10.20
C SER A 37 7.97 4.59 -8.71
N GLU A 38 6.81 4.07 -8.31
CA GLU A 38 6.60 3.54 -6.96
C GLU A 38 7.67 2.50 -6.57
N ALA A 39 8.14 1.71 -7.54
CA ALA A 39 9.20 0.73 -7.33
C ALA A 39 10.56 1.37 -7.02
N GLU A 40 10.91 2.48 -7.69
CA GLU A 40 12.12 3.25 -7.40
C GLU A 40 12.04 3.85 -5.99
N ILE A 41 10.89 4.42 -5.63
CA ILE A 41 10.65 4.97 -4.30
C ILE A 41 10.82 3.89 -3.22
N ALA A 42 10.20 2.71 -3.41
CA ALA A 42 10.34 1.60 -2.48
C ALA A 42 11.80 1.16 -2.31
N GLN A 43 12.56 1.08 -3.41
CA GLN A 43 13.99 0.77 -3.35
C GLN A 43 14.79 1.83 -2.58
N LEU A 44 14.49 3.11 -2.77
CA LEU A 44 15.15 4.19 -2.04
C LEU A 44 14.86 4.14 -0.54
N ILE A 45 13.62 3.81 -0.15
CA ILE A 45 13.24 3.62 1.25
C ILE A 45 14.02 2.46 1.88
N GLU A 46 14.12 1.31 1.20
CA GLU A 46 14.92 0.17 1.68
C GLU A 46 16.40 0.54 1.83
N GLN A 47 16.94 1.36 0.93
CA GLN A 47 18.32 1.82 0.99
C GLN A 47 18.62 2.73 2.21
N LEU A 48 17.60 3.32 2.85
CA LEU A 48 17.78 4.03 4.13
C LEU A 48 18.26 3.10 5.25
N GLY A 49 17.98 1.80 5.17
CA GLY A 49 18.44 0.76 6.09
C GLY A 49 19.78 0.12 5.69
N SER A 50 20.41 0.59 4.59
CA SER A 50 21.66 -0.01 4.11
C SER A 50 22.76 0.04 5.18
N PRO A 51 23.57 -1.03 5.35
CA PRO A 51 24.71 -0.98 6.28
C PRO A 51 25.80 0.01 5.84
N GLN A 52 25.89 0.34 4.56
CA GLN A 52 26.85 1.31 4.04
C GLN A 52 26.32 2.74 4.18
N PHE A 53 27.04 3.57 4.95
CA PHE A 53 26.68 4.99 5.16
C PHE A 53 26.48 5.74 3.84
N ALA A 54 27.41 5.60 2.89
CA ALA A 54 27.33 6.28 1.61
C ALA A 54 26.09 5.90 0.77
N THR A 55 25.54 4.69 0.97
CA THR A 55 24.29 4.27 0.31
C THR A 55 23.09 4.98 0.94
N ARG A 56 23.03 5.03 2.27
CA ARG A 56 21.97 5.73 3.00
C ARG A 56 21.90 7.21 2.63
N GLU A 57 23.05 7.89 2.58
CA GLU A 57 23.10 9.32 2.26
C GLU A 57 22.62 9.60 0.83
N ARG A 58 23.03 8.77 -0.14
CA ARG A 58 22.58 8.92 -1.54
C ARG A 58 21.08 8.69 -1.67
N ALA A 59 20.54 7.66 -1.00
CA ALA A 59 19.11 7.39 -0.99
C ALA A 59 18.34 8.56 -0.39
N GLN A 60 18.81 9.09 0.73
CA GLN A 60 18.18 10.24 1.38
C GLN A 60 18.21 11.50 0.52
N SER A 61 19.34 11.81 -0.13
CA SER A 61 19.42 12.94 -1.08
C SER A 61 18.47 12.76 -2.27
N LYS A 62 18.35 11.53 -2.79
CA LYS A 62 17.43 11.24 -3.90
C LYS A 62 15.97 11.40 -3.46
N ILE A 63 15.58 10.85 -2.31
CA ILE A 63 14.24 11.03 -1.72
C ILE A 63 13.92 12.52 -1.57
N GLN A 64 14.84 13.33 -1.05
CA GLN A 64 14.65 14.78 -0.92
C GLN A 64 14.41 15.46 -2.28
N SER A 65 15.10 15.02 -3.34
CA SER A 65 14.91 15.56 -4.69
C SER A 65 13.56 15.21 -5.33
N LEU A 66 12.91 14.12 -4.88
CA LEU A 66 11.59 13.70 -5.36
C LEU A 66 10.45 14.50 -4.70
N GLY A 67 10.72 15.17 -3.57
CA GLY A 67 9.78 16.08 -2.93
C GLY A 67 8.47 15.41 -2.50
N LEU A 68 7.34 15.96 -2.92
CA LEU A 68 6.02 15.50 -2.45
C LEU A 68 5.66 14.09 -2.94
N ALA A 69 6.26 13.61 -4.04
CA ALA A 69 5.97 12.30 -4.63
C ALA A 69 6.31 11.12 -3.68
N VAL A 70 7.18 11.34 -2.69
CA VAL A 70 7.59 10.31 -1.70
C VAL A 70 6.89 10.42 -0.36
N PHE A 71 5.99 11.40 -0.17
CA PHE A 71 5.39 11.69 1.13
C PHE A 71 4.68 10.49 1.76
N ASP A 72 3.76 9.85 1.02
CA ASP A 72 3.00 8.71 1.53
C ASP A 72 3.91 7.52 1.87
N ALA A 73 4.93 7.28 1.04
CA ALA A 73 5.91 6.23 1.27
C ALA A 73 6.74 6.48 2.53
N LEU A 74 7.16 7.72 2.79
CA LEU A 74 7.88 8.10 4.01
C LEU A 74 7.00 7.94 5.24
N VAL A 75 5.74 8.37 5.20
CA VAL A 75 4.78 8.20 6.30
C VAL A 75 4.63 6.72 6.67
N GLN A 76 4.49 5.83 5.68
CA GLN A 76 4.46 4.39 5.92
C GLN A 76 5.77 3.85 6.49
N ALA A 77 6.91 4.32 5.96
CA ALA A 77 8.24 3.89 6.38
C ALA A 77 8.59 4.25 7.84
N GLN A 78 7.92 5.24 8.45
CA GLN A 78 8.11 5.57 9.88
C GLN A 78 7.74 4.43 10.84
N GLN A 79 6.95 3.46 10.37
CA GLN A 79 6.54 2.26 11.11
C GLN A 79 7.32 1.01 10.68
N HIS A 80 8.35 1.18 9.87
CA HIS A 80 9.13 0.06 9.36
C HIS A 80 9.84 -0.70 10.50
N ARG A 81 9.98 -2.03 10.35
CA ARG A 81 10.60 -2.89 11.38
C ARG A 81 12.09 -2.59 11.58
N ASP A 82 12.74 -2.09 10.54
CA ASP A 82 14.13 -1.64 10.60
C ASP A 82 14.17 -0.24 11.23
N ILE A 83 14.87 -0.15 12.36
CA ILE A 83 14.99 1.08 13.14
C ILE A 83 15.66 2.21 12.36
N GLU A 84 16.58 1.92 11.43
CA GLU A 84 17.27 2.95 10.65
C GLU A 84 16.33 3.56 9.60
N ILE A 85 15.53 2.71 8.93
CA ILE A 85 14.48 3.16 8.00
C ILE A 85 13.44 4.01 8.75
N ALA A 86 12.91 3.49 9.86
CA ALA A 86 11.90 4.18 10.66
C ALA A 86 12.39 5.50 11.27
N ARG A 87 13.69 5.59 11.59
CA ARG A 87 14.31 6.81 12.11
C ARG A 87 14.54 7.85 11.01
N ARG A 88 15.00 7.44 9.82
CA ARG A 88 15.31 8.36 8.71
C ARG A 88 14.09 8.82 7.93
N ALA A 89 12.97 8.11 8.02
CA ALA A 89 11.71 8.46 7.36
C ALA A 89 10.87 9.53 8.09
N ARG A 90 11.33 9.98 9.27
CA ARG A 90 10.66 11.01 10.09
C ARG A 90 11.05 12.43 9.69
#